data_AF-K9DJC6-F1
#
_entry.id   AF-K9DJC6-F1
#
_cell.length_a   1.000
_cell.length_b   1.000
_cell.length_c   1.000
_cell.angle_alpha   90.00
_cell.angle_beta   90.00
_cell.angle_gamma   90.00
#
_symmetry.space_group_name_H-M   'P 1'
#
loop_
_entity.id
_entity.type
_entity.pdbx_description
1 polymer ?
#
loop_
_entity_poly.entity_id
_entity_poly.type
_entity_poly.pdbx_seq_one_letter_code
_entity_poly.pdbx_strand_id
1 'polypeptide(L)'
;MRHRLNNRYRDLTILLSLLIVFVLGIRWSEYDSSMRNSEESSRMANFIVSVSERLGSDKEAVKVNSTHLDEDVIVNVGTRFYRAHFTKGYGAYSLTQVHMIEPQIKVIDIAKE
;
A
#
# COMPACT_ATOMS: atom_id res chain seq x y z
N MET A 1 42.51 -35.79 -26.66
CA MET A 1 41.19 -35.78 -25.98
C MET A 1 40.72 -34.34 -25.70
N ARG A 2 40.28 -33.58 -26.72
CA ARG A 2 39.80 -32.18 -26.55
C ARG A 2 38.39 -31.91 -27.09
N HIS A 3 37.70 -32.94 -27.60
CA HIS A 3 36.37 -32.81 -28.20
C HIS A 3 35.21 -33.19 -27.27
N ARG A 4 35.47 -33.63 -26.03
CA ARG A 4 34.40 -34.04 -25.09
C ARG A 4 33.97 -32.96 -24.11
N LEU A 5 34.73 -31.87 -24.02
CA LEU A 5 34.39 -30.73 -23.15
C LEU A 5 33.33 -29.82 -23.80
N ASN A 6 33.30 -29.72 -25.14
CA ASN A 6 32.43 -28.78 -25.84
C ASN A 6 30.92 -29.10 -25.72
N ASN A 7 30.53 -30.38 -25.65
CA ASN A 7 29.11 -30.74 -25.53
C ASN A 7 28.53 -30.46 -24.13
N ARG A 8 29.32 -30.63 -23.06
CA ARG A 8 28.86 -30.35 -21.68
C ARG A 8 28.62 -28.86 -21.42
N TYR A 9 29.42 -27.98 -22.05
CA TYR A 9 29.21 -26.54 -21.92
C TYR A 9 27.98 -26.06 -22.71
N ARG A 10 27.66 -26.69 -23.86
CA ARG A 10 26.43 -26.36 -24.60
C ARG A 10 25.17 -26.61 -23.79
N ASP A 11 25.08 -27.76 -23.13
CA ASP A 11 23.93 -28.10 -22.30
C ASP A 11 23.83 -27.17 -21.08
N LEU A 12 24.97 -26.81 -20.49
CA LEU A 12 25.02 -25.84 -19.40
C LEU A 12 24.60 -24.43 -19.85
N THR A 13 25.00 -24.00 -21.04
CA THR A 13 24.58 -22.69 -21.60
C THR A 13 23.09 -22.66 -21.91
N ILE A 14 22.51 -23.76 -22.38
CA ILE A 14 21.06 -23.86 -22.61
C ILE A 14 20.33 -23.73 -21.27
N LEU A 15 20.72 -24.48 -20.25
CA LEU A 15 20.11 -24.42 -18.91
C LEU A 15 20.27 -23.03 -18.27
N LEU A 16 21.46 -22.43 -18.39
CA LEU A 16 21.73 -21.07 -17.89
C LEU A 16 20.88 -20.02 -18.61
N SER A 17 20.75 -20.11 -19.94
CA SER A 17 19.93 -19.19 -20.73
C SER A 17 18.45 -19.27 -20.34
N LEU A 18 17.96 -20.49 -20.08
CA LEU A 18 16.58 -20.74 -19.67
C LEU A 18 16.31 -20.16 -18.27
N LEU A 19 17.27 -20.26 -17.35
CA LEU A 19 17.20 -19.67 -16.02
C LEU A 19 17.20 -18.13 -16.07
N ILE A 20 18.00 -17.53 -16.96
CA ILE A 20 17.99 -16.07 -17.18
C ILE A 20 16.62 -15.61 -17.71
N VAL A 21 16.07 -16.29 -18.72
CA VAL A 21 14.73 -15.99 -19.25
C VAL A 21 13.66 -16.14 -18.18
N PHE A 22 13.77 -17.16 -17.32
CA PHE A 22 12.85 -17.38 -16.20
C PHE A 22 12.90 -16.25 -15.17
N VAL A 23 14.10 -15.81 -14.77
CA VAL A 23 14.28 -14.68 -13.83
C VAL A 23 13.78 -13.36 -14.44
N LEU A 24 13.98 -13.14 -15.74
CA LEU A 24 13.43 -11.98 -16.46
C LEU A 24 11.90 -12.01 -16.50
N GLY A 25 11.30 -13.19 -16.62
CA GLY A 25 9.84 -13.39 -16.55
C GLY A 25 9.28 -13.15 -15.14
N ILE A 26 9.99 -13.57 -14.09
CA ILE A 26 9.58 -13.33 -12.69
C ILE A 26 9.51 -11.82 -12.37
N ARG A 27 10.42 -11.00 -12.93
CA ARG A 27 10.39 -9.54 -12.73
C ARG A 27 9.13 -8.86 -13.28
N TRP A 28 8.41 -9.47 -14.23
CA TRP A 28 7.12 -8.93 -14.69
C TRP A 28 5.99 -9.19 -13.69
N SER A 29 6.12 -10.23 -12.85
CA SER A 29 5.14 -10.55 -11.79
C SER A 29 5.27 -9.64 -10.56
N GLU A 30 6.34 -8.87 -10.45
CA GLU A 30 6.59 -7.92 -9.37
C GLU A 30 6.65 -6.47 -9.87
N TYR A 31 6.02 -6.16 -11.01
CA TYR A 31 5.60 -4.78 -11.29
C TYR A 31 4.28 -4.46 -10.58
N ASP A 32 4.03 -5.07 -9.42
CA ASP A 32 2.95 -4.65 -8.53
C ASP A 32 3.49 -3.53 -7.63
N SER A 33 3.48 -2.32 -8.17
CA SER A 33 3.27 -1.08 -7.42
C SER A 33 4.32 -0.59 -6.40
N SER A 34 5.60 -0.97 -6.51
CA SER A 34 6.65 -0.46 -5.61
C SER A 34 7.20 0.94 -5.97
N MET A 35 6.35 1.90 -6.29
CA MET A 35 6.77 3.27 -6.65
C MET A 35 6.01 4.35 -5.88
N ARG A 36 5.94 4.29 -4.53
CA ARG A 36 5.24 5.36 -3.77
C ARG A 36 5.87 5.80 -2.45
N ASN A 37 7.18 5.60 -2.25
CA ASN A 37 7.85 6.09 -1.04
C ASN A 37 8.00 7.63 -0.91
N SER A 38 7.39 8.43 -1.80
CA SER A 38 7.24 9.89 -1.61
C SER A 38 5.83 10.42 -1.92
N GLU A 39 4.90 9.58 -2.37
CA GLU A 39 3.53 9.98 -2.72
C GLU A 39 2.50 9.66 -1.62
N GLU A 40 2.86 8.84 -0.62
CA GLU A 40 1.93 8.34 0.39
C GLU A 40 1.27 9.45 1.22
N SER A 41 2.05 10.41 1.70
CA SER A 41 1.51 11.56 2.46
C SER A 41 0.59 12.44 1.62
N SER A 42 0.89 12.62 0.32
CA SER A 42 0.05 13.42 -0.59
C SER A 42 -1.31 12.76 -0.83
N ARG A 43 -1.35 11.43 -0.95
CA ARG A 43 -2.63 10.72 -1.13
C ARG A 43 -3.45 10.64 0.15
N MET A 44 -2.81 10.54 1.32
CA MET A 44 -3.53 10.67 2.60
C MET A 44 -4.16 12.06 2.74
N ALA A 45 -3.44 13.13 2.38
CA ALA A 45 -4.01 14.48 2.39
C ALA A 45 -5.23 14.61 1.45
N ASN A 46 -5.12 14.08 0.22
CA ASN A 46 -6.26 14.04 -0.72
C ASN A 46 -7.43 13.20 -0.19
N PHE A 47 -7.15 12.10 0.50
CA PHE A 47 -8.18 11.30 1.16
C PHE A 47 -8.91 12.10 2.23
N ILE A 48 -8.19 12.75 3.17
CA ILE A 48 -8.78 13.60 4.21
C ILE A 48 -9.66 14.70 3.59
N VAL A 49 -9.19 15.36 2.53
CA VAL A 49 -9.97 16.37 1.81
C VAL A 49 -11.25 15.75 1.25
N SER A 50 -11.16 14.63 0.52
CA SER A 50 -12.33 13.99 -0.07
C SER A 50 -13.36 13.53 0.96
N VAL A 51 -12.91 13.04 2.11
CA VAL A 51 -13.78 12.60 3.21
C VAL A 51 -14.44 13.80 3.89
N SER A 52 -13.69 14.88 4.10
CA SER A 52 -14.22 16.14 4.65
C SER A 52 -15.33 16.72 3.77
N GLU A 53 -15.14 16.71 2.44
CA GLU A 53 -16.15 17.16 1.46
C GLU A 53 -17.36 16.23 1.42
N ARG A 54 -17.14 14.92 1.45
CA ARG A 54 -18.20 13.89 1.46
C ARG A 54 -19.09 13.97 2.70
N LEU A 55 -18.49 14.24 3.86
CA LEU A 55 -19.16 14.28 5.16
C LEU A 55 -19.60 15.70 5.57
N GLY A 56 -19.22 16.73 4.80
CA GLY A 56 -19.52 18.13 5.09
C GLY A 56 -18.87 18.64 6.40
N SER A 57 -17.75 18.03 6.79
CA SER A 57 -17.02 18.35 8.03
C SER A 57 -15.75 19.14 7.73
N ASP A 58 -15.29 19.97 8.66
CA ASP A 58 -14.01 20.65 8.54
C ASP A 58 -12.85 19.62 8.42
N LYS A 59 -11.86 19.92 7.59
CA LYS A 59 -10.66 19.08 7.38
C LYS A 59 -9.92 18.83 8.70
N GLU A 60 -9.91 19.82 9.58
CA GLU A 60 -9.25 19.74 10.90
C GLU A 60 -10.03 18.86 11.90
N ALA A 61 -11.32 18.61 11.65
CA ALA A 61 -12.15 17.75 12.49
C ALA A 61 -12.03 16.26 12.12
N VAL A 62 -11.44 15.96 10.95
CA VAL A 62 -11.24 14.60 10.46
C VAL A 62 -9.94 14.04 11.04
N LYS A 63 -10.06 13.13 12.00
CA LYS A 63 -8.91 12.43 12.60
C LYS A 63 -8.76 11.04 12.00
N VAL A 64 -7.55 10.69 11.59
CA VAL A 64 -7.21 9.36 11.07
C VAL A 64 -6.23 8.66 12.02
N ASN A 65 -6.31 7.33 12.10
CA ASN A 65 -5.42 6.53 12.95
C ASN A 65 -4.04 6.24 12.34
N SER A 66 -3.84 6.52 11.05
CA SER A 66 -2.58 6.30 10.33
C SER A 66 -2.28 7.49 9.42
N THR A 67 -1.00 7.80 9.26
CA THR A 67 -0.49 8.75 8.25
C THR A 67 -0.33 8.10 6.87
N HIS A 68 -0.47 6.77 6.81
CA HIS A 68 -0.38 5.97 5.59
C HIS A 68 -1.76 5.39 5.23
N LEU A 69 -2.01 5.25 3.93
CA LEU A 69 -3.22 4.60 3.44
C LEU A 69 -2.99 3.10 3.53
N ASP A 70 -3.41 2.49 4.63
CA ASP A 70 -3.37 1.04 4.85
C ASP A 70 -4.76 0.41 4.64
N GLU A 71 -4.86 -0.92 4.67
CA GLU A 71 -6.13 -1.64 4.41
C GLU A 71 -7.27 -1.30 5.39
N ASP A 72 -6.96 -0.80 6.59
CA ASP A 72 -7.94 -0.52 7.66
C ASP A 72 -7.77 0.87 8.30
N VAL A 73 -7.84 1.94 7.50
CA VAL A 73 -7.83 3.30 8.04
C VAL A 73 -9.16 3.58 8.78
N ILE A 74 -9.06 3.99 10.04
CA ILE A 74 -10.20 4.45 10.84
C ILE A 74 -10.24 5.98 10.81
N VAL A 75 -11.38 6.50 10.37
CA VAL A 75 -11.70 7.92 10.32
C VAL A 75 -12.66 8.24 11.46
N ASN A 76 -12.30 9.22 12.28
CA ASN A 76 -13.18 9.84 13.26
C ASN A 76 -13.61 11.22 12.76
N VAL A 77 -14.92 11.44 12.71
CA VAL A 77 -15.52 12.75 12.47
C VAL A 77 -16.51 13.04 13.61
N GLY A 78 -16.07 13.87 14.56
CA GLY A 78 -16.86 14.23 15.75
C GLY A 78 -17.15 13.03 16.66
N THR A 79 -18.37 12.51 16.60
CA THR A 79 -18.84 11.35 17.40
C THR A 79 -19.02 10.08 16.56
N ARG A 80 -18.76 10.14 15.25
CA ARG A 80 -18.97 9.03 14.32
C ARG A 80 -17.63 8.48 13.85
N PHE A 81 -17.58 7.15 13.78
CA PHE A 81 -16.41 6.42 13.30
C PHE A 81 -16.74 5.73 11.99
N TYR A 82 -15.79 5.79 11.07
CA TYR A 82 -15.87 5.13 9.78
C TYR A 82 -14.61 4.32 9.53
N ARG A 83 -14.77 3.13 8.96
CA ARG A 83 -13.68 2.37 8.36
C ARG A 83 -13.60 2.70 6.89
N ALA A 84 -12.43 3.13 6.44
CA ALA A 84 -12.13 3.31 5.04
C ALA A 84 -11.49 2.06 4.49
N HIS A 85 -12.05 1.55 3.40
CA HIS A 85 -11.50 0.42 2.65
C HIS A 85 -11.19 0.90 1.24
N PHE A 86 -9.93 0.74 0.81
CA PHE A 86 -9.44 1.23 -0.47
C PHE A 86 -9.49 0.16 -1.54
N THR A 87 -9.74 0.54 -2.79
CA THR A 87 -9.51 -0.37 -3.92
C THR A 87 -8.02 -0.57 -4.14
N LYS A 88 -7.62 -1.70 -4.76
CA LYS A 88 -6.25 -1.88 -5.23
C LYS A 88 -5.82 -0.66 -6.07
N GLY A 89 -4.73 0.01 -5.66
CA GLY A 89 -4.23 1.24 -6.31
C GLY A 89 -4.74 2.58 -5.75
N TYR A 90 -5.58 2.59 -4.70
CA TYR A 90 -6.04 3.80 -3.99
C TYR A 90 -6.82 4.82 -4.86
N GLY A 91 -7.42 4.37 -5.97
CA GLY A 91 -8.21 5.23 -6.86
C GLY A 91 -9.65 5.47 -6.37
N ALA A 92 -10.17 4.58 -5.52
CA ALA A 92 -11.48 4.72 -4.89
C ALA A 92 -11.46 4.15 -3.47
N TYR A 93 -12.45 4.56 -2.67
CA TYR A 93 -12.62 4.10 -1.30
C TYR A 93 -14.11 3.94 -0.96
N SER A 94 -14.40 3.04 -0.02
CA SER A 94 -15.70 2.93 0.63
C SER A 94 -15.58 3.33 2.10
N LEU A 95 -16.55 4.09 2.60
CA LEU A 95 -16.69 4.40 4.02
C LEU A 95 -17.80 3.56 4.64
N THR A 96 -17.46 2.73 5.61
CA THR A 96 -18.43 1.95 6.38
C THR A 96 -18.49 2.51 7.78
N GLN A 97 -19.67 2.93 8.25
CA GLN A 97 -19.83 3.38 9.63
C GLN A 97 -19.60 2.22 10.58
N VAL A 98 -18.74 2.42 11.57
CA VAL A 98 -18.42 1.44 12.62
C VAL A 98 -18.77 2.00 13.98
N HIS A 99 -19.16 1.12 14.90
CA HIS A 99 -19.39 1.47 16.30
C HIS A 99 -18.22 0.94 17.12
N MET A 100 -17.55 1.82 17.87
CA MET A 100 -16.47 1.41 18.75
C MET A 100 -17.03 0.70 19.98
N ILE A 101 -16.42 -0.42 20.36
CA ILE A 101 -16.72 -1.14 21.60
C ILE A 101 -16.32 -0.26 22.80
N GLU A 102 -15.21 0.48 22.68
CA GLU A 102 -14.73 1.44 23.67
C GLU A 102 -14.44 2.80 23.00
N PRO A 103 -15.23 3.85 23.26
CA PRO A 103 -15.08 5.16 22.60
C PRO A 103 -13.93 6.02 23.18
N GLN A 104 -13.14 5.49 24.11
CA GLN A 104 -12.07 6.22 24.80
C GLN A 104 -10.81 6.26 23.90
N ILE A 105 -10.73 7.25 23.00
CA ILE A 105 -9.55 7.46 22.16
C ILE A 105 -8.42 8.03 23.03
N LYS A 106 -7.42 7.21 23.37
CA LYS A 106 -6.13 7.69 23.88
C LYS A 106 -5.31 8.22 22.72
N VAL A 107 -5.28 9.55 22.57
CA VAL A 107 -4.30 10.21 21.71
C VAL A 107 -2.95 10.11 22.41
N ILE A 108 -2.04 9.29 21.88
CA ILE A 108 -0.65 9.24 22.34
C ILE A 108 0.10 10.23 21.44
N ASP A 109 0.35 11.43 21.96
CA ASP A 109 1.19 12.40 21.29
C ASP A 109 2.63 11.87 21.31
N ILE A 110 3.17 11.53 20.13
CA ILE A 110 4.58 11.16 19.98
C ILE A 110 5.37 12.47 19.89
N ALA A 111 5.33 13.26 20.95
CA ALA A 111 6.23 14.38 21.14
C ALA A 111 7.63 13.82 21.42
N LYS A 112 8.36 13.61 20.32
CA LYS A 112 9.81 13.82 20.13
C LYS A 112 10.67 13.80 21.41
N GLU A 113 11.43 12.72 21.59
CA GLU A 113 12.65 12.71 22.41
C GLU A 113 13.82 13.35 21.66
#